data_AF-V6IXT7-F1
#
_entry.id   AF-V6IXT7-F1
#
_cell.length_a   1.000
_cell.length_b   1.000
_cell.length_c   1.000
_cell.angle_alpha   90.00
_cell.angle_beta   90.00
_cell.angle_gamma   90.00
#
_symmetry.space_group_name_H-M   'P 1'
#
loop_
_entity.id
_entity.type
_entity.pdbx_description
1 polymer ?
#
loop_
_entity_poly.entity_id
_entity_poly.type
_entity_poly.pdbx_seq_one_letter_code
_entity_poly.pdbx_strand_id
1 'polypeptide(L)'
;MKDKDHKYVQAKDLIYISIIFSVVIICILSIVAWSNKFASDGLNNAATAVSIVLAVVAIVITLDDVAGQKNTVSDLKEAAKELKENLQDVRSSIDEVNQLRDSLISIMNGIQKNSVSIETKVNELEHKYSDNETFNKDLNNLKKVVIESRYIKHKPSDHSDYIITKRLVNSLSKDKLYEFKELWSRVLVIGYQISRAGLKNELNKLINEGQLEFINGRFYKLANNNH
;
A
#
# COMPACT_ATOMS: atom_id res chain seq x y z
N MET A 1 -57.77 -53.30 -16.56
CA MET A 1 -58.07 -52.05 -17.29
C MET A 1 -56.75 -51.30 -17.43
N LYS A 2 -56.33 -51.00 -18.67
CA LYS A 2 -55.04 -50.39 -18.98
C LYS A 2 -54.98 -48.96 -18.47
N ASP A 3 -53.98 -48.68 -17.63
CA ASP A 3 -53.56 -47.32 -17.31
C ASP A 3 -53.20 -46.57 -18.59
N LYS A 4 -53.79 -45.38 -18.76
CA LYS A 4 -53.45 -44.45 -19.84
C LYS A 4 -52.41 -43.49 -19.29
N ASP A 5 -51.14 -43.78 -19.57
CA ASP A 5 -50.05 -42.82 -19.34
C ASP A 5 -50.24 -41.61 -20.26
N HIS A 6 -50.61 -40.48 -19.67
CA HIS A 6 -50.57 -39.18 -20.34
C HIS A 6 -49.10 -38.77 -20.52
N LYS A 7 -48.54 -39.03 -21.71
CA LYS A 7 -47.22 -38.53 -22.11
C LYS A 7 -47.23 -37.00 -22.16
N TYR A 8 -46.54 -36.38 -21.21
CA TYR A 8 -46.28 -34.94 -21.20
C TYR A 8 -45.42 -34.54 -22.42
N VAL A 9 -45.87 -33.52 -23.15
CA VAL A 9 -45.15 -32.92 -24.29
C VAL A 9 -43.86 -32.30 -23.75
N GLN A 10 -42.71 -32.70 -24.27
CA GLN A 10 -41.42 -32.16 -23.83
C GLN A 10 -41.22 -30.75 -24.41
N ALA A 11 -40.53 -29.86 -23.71
CA ALA A 11 -40.30 -28.47 -24.16
C ALA A 11 -39.69 -28.35 -25.57
N LYS A 12 -38.95 -29.38 -25.99
CA LYS A 12 -38.39 -29.49 -27.35
C LYS A 12 -39.48 -29.62 -28.41
N ASP A 13 -40.51 -30.43 -28.15
CA ASP A 13 -41.64 -30.61 -29.07
C ASP A 13 -42.45 -29.32 -29.21
N LEU A 14 -42.50 -28.50 -28.15
CA LEU A 14 -43.18 -27.20 -28.15
C LEU A 14 -42.45 -26.17 -29.05
N ILE A 15 -41.11 -26.18 -29.03
CA ILE A 15 -40.29 -25.36 -29.95
C ILE A 15 -40.52 -25.80 -31.40
N TYR A 16 -40.51 -27.11 -31.68
CA TYR A 16 -40.77 -27.62 -33.03
C TYR A 16 -42.18 -27.29 -33.52
N ILE A 17 -43.20 -27.47 -32.68
CA ILE A 17 -44.58 -27.10 -33.00
C ILE A 17 -44.68 -25.59 -33.27
N SER A 18 -44.01 -24.75 -32.47
CA SER A 18 -44.01 -23.30 -32.68
C SER A 18 -43.36 -22.89 -34.00
N ILE A 19 -42.24 -23.53 -34.39
CA ILE A 19 -41.57 -23.24 -35.66
C ILE A 19 -42.46 -23.67 -36.83
N ILE A 20 -43.02 -24.88 -36.78
CA ILE A 20 -43.91 -25.39 -37.83
C ILE A 20 -45.16 -24.51 -37.96
N PHE A 21 -45.75 -24.11 -36.84
CA PHE A 21 -46.91 -23.23 -36.82
C PHE A 21 -46.61 -21.85 -37.43
N SER A 22 -45.46 -21.26 -37.11
CA SER A 22 -45.01 -20.01 -37.73
C SER A 22 -44.83 -20.14 -39.25
N VAL A 23 -44.25 -21.25 -39.73
CA VAL A 23 -44.10 -21.51 -41.18
C VAL A 23 -45.45 -21.63 -41.86
N VAL A 24 -46.40 -22.36 -41.26
CA VAL A 24 -47.77 -22.50 -41.79
C VAL A 24 -48.49 -21.15 -41.86
N ILE A 25 -48.35 -20.31 -40.83
CA ILE A 25 -48.90 -18.94 -40.82
C ILE A 25 -48.31 -18.12 -41.97
N ILE A 26 -46.98 -18.17 -42.16
CA ILE A 26 -46.31 -17.43 -43.24
C ILE A 26 -46.83 -17.90 -44.60
N CYS A 27 -47.02 -19.21 -44.81
CA CYS A 27 -47.60 -19.74 -46.05
C CYS A 27 -49.03 -19.26 -46.31
N ILE A 28 -49.90 -19.28 -45.28
CA ILE A 28 -51.29 -18.80 -45.41
C ILE A 28 -51.31 -17.30 -45.72
N LEU A 29 -50.53 -16.51 -44.98
CA LEU A 29 -50.40 -15.06 -45.22
C LEU A 29 -49.86 -14.77 -46.62
N SER A 30 -48.92 -15.58 -47.12
CA SER A 30 -48.34 -15.41 -48.46
C SER A 30 -49.39 -15.64 -49.56
N ILE A 31 -50.23 -16.67 -49.43
CA ILE A 31 -51.30 -16.96 -50.40
C ILE A 31 -52.37 -15.85 -50.38
N VAL A 32 -52.78 -15.41 -49.19
CA VAL A 32 -53.79 -14.35 -49.04
C VAL A 32 -53.25 -13.02 -49.56
N ALA A 33 -52.01 -12.66 -49.22
CA ALA A 33 -51.38 -11.42 -49.66
C ALA A 33 -51.13 -11.38 -51.16
N TRP A 34 -50.82 -12.51 -51.81
CA TRP A 34 -50.65 -12.58 -53.26
C TRP A 34 -51.91 -12.15 -54.03
N SER A 35 -53.08 -12.47 -53.49
CA SER A 35 -54.36 -12.14 -54.14
C SER A 35 -54.68 -10.64 -54.16
N ASN A 36 -53.99 -9.81 -53.36
CA ASN A 36 -54.29 -8.39 -53.20
C ASN A 36 -53.06 -7.52 -53.53
N LYS A 37 -53.10 -6.83 -54.68
CA LYS A 37 -52.02 -5.92 -55.12
C LYS A 37 -51.62 -4.88 -54.07
N PHE A 38 -52.59 -4.36 -53.31
CA PHE A 38 -52.32 -3.39 -52.25
C PHE A 38 -51.52 -3.97 -51.08
N ALA A 39 -51.69 -5.26 -50.78
CA ALA A 39 -50.93 -5.92 -49.71
C ALA A 39 -49.46 -6.15 -50.14
N SER A 40 -49.24 -6.48 -51.41
CA SER A 40 -47.89 -6.64 -51.98
C SER A 40 -47.10 -5.33 -51.98
N ASP A 41 -47.71 -4.24 -52.42
CA ASP A 41 -47.05 -2.92 -52.46
C ASP A 41 -46.79 -2.38 -51.04
N GLY A 42 -47.74 -2.58 -50.12
CA GLY A 42 -47.58 -2.23 -48.71
C GLY A 42 -46.46 -3.02 -48.02
N LEU A 43 -46.34 -4.32 -48.31
CA LEU A 43 -45.28 -5.17 -47.76
C LEU A 43 -43.89 -4.77 -48.27
N ASN A 44 -43.76 -4.45 -49.57
CA ASN A 44 -42.49 -4.01 -50.15
C ASN A 44 -42.04 -2.65 -49.57
N ASN A 45 -42.99 -1.73 -49.40
CA ASN A 45 -42.72 -0.43 -48.76
C ASN A 45 -42.35 -0.59 -47.29
N ALA A 46 -43.05 -1.45 -46.55
CA ALA A 46 -42.72 -1.77 -45.15
C ALA A 46 -41.33 -2.43 -45.03
N ALA A 47 -41.00 -3.36 -45.92
CA ALA A 47 -39.68 -3.98 -45.96
C ALA A 47 -38.57 -2.95 -46.23
N THR A 48 -38.82 -1.99 -47.12
CA THR A 48 -37.89 -0.88 -47.40
C THR A 48 -37.73 0.03 -46.18
N ALA A 49 -38.82 0.36 -45.49
CA ALA A 49 -38.78 1.16 -44.26
C ALA A 49 -38.01 0.45 -43.14
N VAL A 50 -38.24 -0.85 -42.94
CA VAL A 50 -37.50 -1.66 -41.95
C VAL A 50 -36.01 -1.75 -42.32
N SER A 51 -35.68 -1.87 -43.61
CA SER A 51 -34.29 -1.89 -44.08
C SER A 51 -33.55 -0.59 -43.76
N ILE A 52 -34.21 0.57 -43.98
CA ILE A 52 -33.66 1.88 -43.63
C ILE A 52 -33.42 1.99 -42.12
N VAL A 53 -34.39 1.55 -41.30
CA VAL A 53 -34.25 1.57 -39.83
C VAL A 53 -33.09 0.67 -39.37
N LEU A 54 -32.97 -0.54 -39.93
CA LEU A 54 -31.87 -1.44 -39.61
C LEU A 54 -30.51 -0.86 -40.01
N ALA A 55 -30.43 -0.17 -41.15
CA ALA A 55 -29.21 0.51 -41.56
C ALA A 55 -28.82 1.64 -40.59
N VAL A 56 -29.79 2.43 -40.11
CA VAL A 56 -29.54 3.48 -39.11
C VAL A 56 -29.07 2.86 -37.79
N VAL A 57 -29.72 1.79 -37.31
CA VAL A 57 -29.30 1.08 -36.09
C VAL A 57 -27.87 0.56 -36.23
N ALA A 58 -27.50 -0.01 -37.37
CA ALA A 58 -26.15 -0.47 -37.63
C ALA A 58 -25.12 0.67 -37.55
N ILE A 59 -25.43 1.85 -38.11
CA ILE A 59 -24.56 3.04 -38.02
C ILE A 59 -24.43 3.51 -36.56
N VAL A 60 -25.51 3.49 -35.78
CA VAL A 60 -25.47 3.90 -34.37
C VAL A 60 -24.58 2.95 -33.55
N ILE A 61 -24.70 1.64 -33.75
CA ILE A 61 -23.87 0.64 -33.05
C ILE A 61 -22.38 0.85 -33.38
N THR A 62 -22.03 1.10 -34.64
CA THR A 62 -20.63 1.33 -35.03
C THR A 62 -20.08 2.65 -34.49
N LEU A 63 -20.90 3.70 -34.42
CA LEU A 63 -20.49 4.97 -33.82
C LEU A 63 -20.25 4.85 -32.31
N ASP A 64 -21.09 4.10 -31.60
CA ASP A 64 -20.95 3.89 -30.15
C ASP A 64 -19.65 3.12 -29.82
N ASP A 65 -19.32 2.08 -30.60
CA ASP A 65 -18.06 1.34 -30.44
C ASP A 65 -16.83 2.22 -30.71
N VAL A 66 -16.85 3.03 -31.78
CA VAL A 66 -15.76 3.97 -32.10
C VAL A 66 -15.61 5.05 -31.02
N ALA A 67 -16.72 5.55 -30.45
CA ALA A 67 -16.70 6.51 -29.35
C ALA A 67 -16.17 5.89 -28.05
N GLY A 68 -16.58 4.65 -27.73
CA GLY A 68 -16.06 3.88 -26.61
C GLY A 68 -14.55 3.69 -26.68
N GLN A 69 -14.04 3.30 -27.86
CA GLN A 69 -12.59 3.17 -28.09
C GLN A 69 -11.85 4.51 -27.94
N LYS A 70 -12.42 5.62 -28.41
CA LYS A 70 -11.82 6.95 -28.27
C LYS A 70 -11.66 7.36 -26.80
N ASN A 71 -12.64 7.02 -25.96
CA ASN A 71 -12.56 7.29 -24.52
C ASN A 71 -11.44 6.45 -23.86
N THR A 72 -11.35 5.15 -24.19
CA THR A 72 -10.24 4.31 -23.70
C THR A 72 -8.86 4.82 -24.14
N VAL A 73 -8.73 5.32 -25.38
CA VAL A 73 -7.47 5.93 -25.85
C VAL A 73 -7.16 7.22 -25.10
N SER A 74 -8.17 8.01 -24.75
CA SER A 74 -8.00 9.22 -23.93
C SER A 74 -7.53 8.87 -22.51
N ASP A 75 -8.15 7.87 -21.88
CA ASP A 75 -7.79 7.42 -20.53
C ASP A 75 -6.37 6.83 -20.51
N LEU A 76 -6.00 6.05 -21.53
CA LEU A 76 -4.64 5.54 -21.69
C LEU A 76 -3.61 6.67 -21.84
N LYS A 77 -3.98 7.73 -22.58
CA LYS A 77 -3.10 8.90 -22.75
C LYS A 77 -2.89 9.63 -21.42
N GLU A 78 -3.94 9.81 -20.63
CA GLU A 78 -3.84 10.46 -19.32
C GLU A 78 -3.03 9.60 -18.35
N ALA A 79 -3.28 8.30 -18.28
CA ALA A 79 -2.50 7.37 -17.47
C ALA A 79 -1.01 7.34 -17.87
N ALA A 80 -0.71 7.40 -19.17
CA ALA A 80 0.67 7.48 -19.66
C ALA A 80 1.35 8.80 -19.27
N LYS A 81 0.60 9.90 -19.23
CA LYS A 81 1.09 11.21 -18.79
C LYS A 81 1.38 11.21 -17.29
N GLU A 82 0.44 10.74 -16.48
CA GLU A 82 0.61 10.60 -15.03
C GLU A 82 1.79 9.68 -14.69
N LEU A 83 1.93 8.56 -15.40
CA LEU A 83 3.07 7.66 -15.26
C LEU A 83 4.40 8.38 -15.57
N LYS A 84 4.44 9.19 -16.62
CA LYS A 84 5.64 9.96 -16.99
C LYS A 84 6.00 10.99 -15.92
N GLU A 85 5.02 11.68 -15.36
CA GLU A 85 5.21 12.64 -14.26
C GLU A 85 5.74 11.92 -13.01
N ASN A 86 5.11 10.81 -12.62
CA ASN A 86 5.59 9.98 -11.50
C ASN A 86 7.02 9.46 -11.70
N LEU A 87 7.38 9.05 -12.92
CA LEU A 87 8.75 8.63 -13.23
C LEU A 87 9.77 9.78 -13.13
N GLN A 88 9.35 11.00 -13.43
CA GLN A 88 10.18 12.19 -13.26
C GLN A 88 10.42 12.47 -11.78
N ASP A 89 9.38 12.39 -10.94
CA ASP A 89 9.49 12.57 -9.49
C ASP A 89 10.36 11.49 -8.83
N VAL A 90 10.23 10.23 -9.27
CA VAL A 90 11.11 9.13 -8.83
C VAL A 90 12.57 9.41 -9.20
N ARG A 91 12.83 9.95 -10.39
CA ARG A 91 14.19 10.31 -10.81
C ARG A 91 14.78 11.44 -9.95
N SER A 92 13.99 12.48 -9.67
CA SER A 92 14.41 13.54 -8.75
C SER A 92 14.69 13.01 -7.34
N SER A 93 13.85 12.09 -6.85
CA SER A 93 14.07 11.43 -5.56
C SER A 93 15.36 10.61 -5.54
N ILE A 94 15.71 9.93 -6.65
CA ILE A 94 16.98 9.21 -6.79
C ILE A 94 18.17 10.16 -6.74
N ASP A 95 18.07 11.32 -7.39
CA ASP A 95 19.12 12.34 -7.36
C ASP A 95 19.33 12.90 -5.94
N GLU A 96 18.26 13.16 -5.20
CA GLU A 96 18.34 13.55 -3.78
C GLU A 96 18.99 12.46 -2.91
N VAL A 97 18.65 11.19 -3.13
CA VAL A 97 19.27 10.05 -2.44
C VAL A 97 20.77 9.96 -2.75
N ASN A 98 21.18 10.24 -3.99
CA ASN A 98 22.60 10.27 -4.35
C ASN A 98 23.33 11.42 -3.64
N GLN A 99 22.74 12.61 -3.57
CA GLN A 99 23.32 13.73 -2.81
C GLN A 99 23.43 13.43 -1.31
N LEU A 100 22.42 12.79 -0.73
CA LEU A 100 22.44 12.32 0.66
C LEU A 100 23.55 11.29 0.88
N ARG A 101 23.71 10.34 -0.04
CA ARG A 101 24.79 9.34 0.00
C ARG A 101 26.16 10.01 -0.02
N ASP A 102 26.38 10.97 -0.91
CA ASP A 102 27.65 11.68 -1.01
C ASP A 102 27.94 12.52 0.25
N SER A 103 26.91 13.17 0.79
CA SER A 103 27.00 13.88 2.06
C SER A 103 27.37 12.94 3.22
N LEU A 104 26.78 11.74 3.26
CA LEU A 104 27.08 10.73 4.27
C LEU A 104 28.53 10.23 4.15
N ILE A 105 29.01 9.96 2.94
CA ILE A 105 30.41 9.61 2.68
C ILE A 105 31.35 10.72 3.17
N SER A 106 31.02 11.98 2.89
CA SER A 106 31.80 13.14 3.36
C SER A 106 31.87 13.21 4.89
N ILE A 107 30.73 13.03 5.57
CA ILE A 107 30.66 12.99 7.03
C ILE A 107 31.51 11.82 7.57
N MET A 108 31.39 10.62 6.99
CA MET A 108 32.18 9.46 7.42
C MET A 108 33.68 9.69 7.26
N ASN A 109 34.12 10.28 6.15
CA ASN A 109 35.51 10.66 5.93
C ASN A 109 35.99 11.70 6.97
N GLY A 110 35.13 12.67 7.30
CA GLY A 110 35.40 13.64 8.36
C GLY A 110 35.55 12.99 9.73
N ILE A 111 34.66 12.06 10.09
CA ILE A 111 34.73 11.27 11.33
C ILE A 111 36.01 10.45 11.36
N GLN A 112 36.37 9.77 10.27
CA GLN A 112 37.59 8.98 10.19
C GLN A 112 38.83 9.85 10.40
N LYS A 113 38.91 11.01 9.73
CA LYS A 113 40.03 11.96 9.90
C LYS A 113 40.12 12.47 11.33
N ASN A 114 38.98 12.80 11.93
CA ASN A 114 38.93 13.22 13.33
C ASN A 114 39.34 12.10 14.28
N SER A 115 38.92 10.86 14.02
CA SER A 115 39.32 9.69 14.79
C SER A 115 40.83 9.49 14.78
N VAL A 116 41.45 9.58 13.60
CA VAL A 116 42.92 9.51 13.46
C VAL A 116 43.59 10.66 14.21
N SER A 117 43.07 11.90 14.10
CA SER A 117 43.62 13.04 14.83
C SER A 117 43.47 12.92 16.35
N ILE A 118 42.39 12.30 16.83
CA ILE A 118 42.19 12.01 18.25
C ILE A 118 43.20 10.94 18.69
N GLU A 119 43.36 9.87 17.91
CA GLU A 119 44.32 8.80 18.19
C GLU A 119 45.76 9.34 18.27
N THR A 120 46.17 10.18 17.33
CA THR A 120 47.51 10.81 17.39
C THR A 120 47.68 11.68 18.62
N LYS A 121 46.68 12.51 18.97
CA LYS A 121 46.73 13.34 20.18
C LYS A 121 46.73 12.52 21.46
N VAL A 122 45.98 11.42 21.50
CA VAL A 122 45.97 10.47 22.63
C VAL A 122 47.35 9.84 22.78
N ASN A 123 47.96 9.40 21.68
CA ASN A 123 49.31 8.83 21.70
C ASN A 123 50.37 9.87 22.12
N GLU A 124 50.27 11.12 21.64
CA GLU A 124 51.13 12.23 22.08
C GLU A 124 50.99 12.50 23.59
N LEU A 125 49.77 12.49 24.12
CA LEU A 125 49.52 12.62 25.55
C LEU A 125 50.11 11.42 26.30
N GLU A 126 49.88 10.20 25.84
CA GLU A 126 50.40 8.98 26.45
C GLU A 126 51.94 9.01 26.53
N HIS A 127 52.61 9.45 25.47
CA HIS A 127 54.06 9.62 25.46
C HIS A 127 54.52 10.76 26.38
N LYS A 128 53.83 11.90 26.37
CA LYS A 128 54.19 13.06 27.21
C LYS A 128 54.03 12.79 28.71
N TYR A 129 53.12 11.89 29.08
CA TYR A 129 52.88 11.52 30.47
C TYR A 129 53.46 10.17 30.90
N SER A 130 54.04 9.38 29.98
CA SER A 130 54.74 8.13 30.32
C SER A 130 55.96 8.35 31.21
N ASP A 131 56.61 9.52 31.15
CA ASP A 131 57.75 9.88 31.99
C ASP A 131 57.37 10.44 33.38
N ASN A 132 56.06 10.55 33.69
CA ASN A 132 55.59 11.18 34.91
C ASN A 132 54.92 10.12 35.82
N GLU A 133 55.68 9.50 36.72
CA GLU A 133 55.24 8.42 37.61
C GLU A 133 53.92 8.73 38.36
N THR A 134 53.68 9.99 38.69
CA THR A 134 52.45 10.46 39.33
C THR A 134 51.22 10.39 38.41
N PHE A 135 51.38 10.62 37.10
CA PHE A 135 50.27 10.52 36.14
C PHE A 135 49.90 9.07 35.86
N ASN A 136 50.86 8.14 35.83
CA ASN A 136 50.56 6.71 35.66
C ASN A 136 49.75 6.14 36.83
N LYS A 137 49.95 6.67 38.04
CA LYS A 137 49.16 6.31 39.22
C LYS A 137 47.71 6.81 39.10
N ASP A 138 47.51 8.05 38.65
CA ASP A 138 46.18 8.64 38.46
C ASP A 138 45.45 8.08 37.22
N LEU A 139 46.17 7.76 36.13
CA LEU A 139 45.63 7.10 34.95
C LEU A 139 45.23 5.66 35.25
N ASN A 140 46.00 4.94 36.07
CA ASN A 140 45.61 3.61 36.53
C ASN A 140 44.42 3.67 37.50
N ASN A 141 44.32 4.69 38.35
CA ASN A 141 43.14 4.93 39.16
C ASN A 141 41.91 5.27 38.29
N LEU A 142 42.05 6.09 37.25
CA LEU A 142 41.00 6.39 36.27
C LEU A 142 40.62 5.17 35.42
N LYS A 143 41.59 4.38 34.94
CA LYS A 143 41.32 3.10 34.26
C LYS A 143 40.61 2.14 35.20
N LYS A 144 40.94 2.09 36.48
CA LYS A 144 40.26 1.27 37.48
C LYS A 144 38.84 1.76 37.75
N VAL A 145 38.60 3.07 37.85
CA VAL A 145 37.26 3.67 37.94
C VAL A 145 36.45 3.43 36.67
N VAL A 146 37.06 3.48 35.48
CA VAL A 146 36.41 3.22 34.17
C VAL A 146 36.18 1.72 33.92
N ILE A 147 36.99 0.85 34.52
CA ILE A 147 36.83 -0.61 34.48
C ILE A 147 35.81 -1.06 35.53
N GLU A 148 35.81 -0.49 36.73
CA GLU A 148 34.78 -0.69 37.75
C GLU A 148 33.42 -0.11 37.31
N SER A 149 33.40 1.00 36.57
CA SER A 149 32.18 1.48 35.88
C SER A 149 31.78 0.61 34.68
N ARG A 150 32.70 -0.18 34.11
CA ARG A 150 32.43 -1.21 33.08
C ARG A 150 32.06 -2.57 33.67
N TYR A 151 32.25 -2.79 34.97
CA TYR A 151 31.79 -3.98 35.71
C TYR A 151 30.39 -3.82 36.31
N ILE A 152 29.62 -2.82 35.87
CA ILE A 152 28.20 -3.13 35.65
C ILE A 152 28.17 -4.07 34.46
N LYS A 153 28.20 -5.38 34.74
CA LYS A 153 27.75 -6.42 33.82
C LYS A 153 26.46 -5.91 33.17
N HIS A 154 26.57 -5.34 31.97
CA HIS A 154 25.44 -5.19 31.08
C HIS A 154 25.16 -6.61 30.58
N LYS A 155 24.43 -7.36 31.43
CA LYS A 155 23.38 -8.22 30.94
C LYS A 155 22.62 -7.36 29.92
N PRO A 156 22.31 -7.84 28.70
CA PRO A 156 21.40 -7.11 27.82
C PRO A 156 20.04 -7.06 28.53
N SER A 157 19.83 -6.04 29.37
CA SER A 157 18.69 -5.96 30.29
C SER A 157 18.08 -4.57 30.25
N ASP A 158 16.85 -4.50 29.72
CA ASP A 158 15.76 -3.53 29.92
C ASP A 158 16.00 -2.03 29.70
N HIS A 159 17.23 -1.51 29.75
CA HIS A 159 17.46 -0.05 29.75
C HIS A 159 17.47 0.57 28.35
N SER A 160 17.94 -0.14 27.32
CA SER A 160 17.85 0.35 25.93
C SER A 160 16.39 0.49 25.52
N ASP A 161 15.61 -0.55 25.78
CA ASP A 161 14.22 -0.67 25.35
C ASP A 161 13.34 0.35 26.08
N TYR A 162 13.60 0.60 27.37
CA TYR A 162 12.96 1.68 28.12
C TYR A 162 13.27 3.08 27.56
N ILE A 163 14.55 3.39 27.28
CA ILE A 163 14.93 4.70 26.72
C ILE A 163 14.30 4.91 25.33
N ILE A 164 14.28 3.86 24.51
CA ILE A 164 13.66 3.87 23.18
C ILE A 164 12.17 4.15 23.29
N THR A 165 11.47 3.43 24.18
CA THR A 165 10.01 3.55 24.30
C THR A 165 9.60 4.88 24.93
N LYS A 166 10.40 5.43 25.86
CA LYS A 166 10.18 6.77 26.42
C LYS A 166 10.34 7.88 25.36
N ARG A 167 11.30 7.76 24.45
CA ARG A 167 11.46 8.68 23.30
C ARG A 167 10.29 8.57 22.32
N LEU A 168 9.83 7.34 22.04
CA LEU A 168 8.64 7.11 21.23
C LEU A 168 7.43 7.82 21.85
N VAL A 169 7.14 7.59 23.14
CA VAL A 169 6.04 8.25 23.85
C VAL A 169 6.17 9.77 23.82
N ASN A 170 7.37 10.32 23.98
CA ASN A 170 7.58 11.75 23.85
C ASN A 170 7.21 12.30 22.47
N SER A 171 7.41 11.52 21.40
CA SER A 171 7.02 11.89 20.03
C SER A 171 5.51 11.74 19.74
N LEU A 172 4.74 11.06 20.59
CA LEU A 172 3.30 10.90 20.41
C LEU A 172 2.55 12.18 20.80
N SER A 173 1.56 12.56 19.99
CA SER A 173 0.64 13.66 20.27
C SER A 173 -0.40 13.23 21.30
N LYS A 174 -0.74 14.12 22.22
CA LYS A 174 -1.67 13.84 23.32
C LYS A 174 -3.10 13.56 22.86
N ASP A 175 -3.52 14.05 21.70
CA ASP A 175 -4.93 13.96 21.26
C ASP A 175 -5.19 12.86 20.23
N LYS A 176 -4.24 11.92 20.08
CA LYS A 176 -4.32 10.87 19.06
C LYS A 176 -4.25 9.48 19.67
N LEU A 177 -5.13 8.62 19.18
CA LEU A 177 -5.11 7.18 19.42
C LEU A 177 -4.18 6.52 18.40
N TYR A 178 -3.27 5.68 18.88
CA TYR A 178 -2.29 4.97 18.07
C TYR A 178 -2.53 3.47 18.10
N GLU A 179 -2.50 2.84 16.93
CA GLU A 179 -2.50 1.38 16.86
C GLU A 179 -1.09 0.82 17.08
N PHE A 180 -0.98 -0.40 17.61
CA PHE A 180 0.33 -1.05 17.82
C PHE A 180 1.16 -1.08 16.53
N LYS A 181 0.53 -1.29 15.38
CA LYS A 181 1.19 -1.30 14.06
C LYS A 181 1.85 0.05 13.76
N GLU A 182 1.17 1.16 14.06
CA GLU A 182 1.71 2.51 13.85
C GLU A 182 2.88 2.80 14.79
N LEU A 183 2.78 2.40 16.05
CA LEU A 183 3.86 2.52 17.02
C LEU A 183 5.08 1.69 16.61
N TRP A 184 4.86 0.46 16.17
CA TRP A 184 5.91 -0.43 15.67
C TRP A 184 6.62 0.16 14.45
N SER A 185 5.86 0.68 13.47
CA SER A 185 6.43 1.34 12.29
C SER A 185 7.27 2.56 12.67
N ARG A 186 6.85 3.36 13.66
CA ARG A 186 7.63 4.50 14.14
C ARG A 186 8.94 4.09 14.79
N VAL A 187 8.95 3.02 15.58
CA VAL A 187 10.18 2.52 16.20
C VAL A 187 11.19 2.03 15.16
N LEU A 188 10.71 1.38 14.10
CA LEU A 188 11.56 0.97 12.96
C LEU A 188 12.16 2.18 12.23
N VAL A 189 11.38 3.25 12.04
CA VAL A 189 11.85 4.50 11.40
C VAL A 189 12.95 5.16 12.22
N ILE A 190 12.95 5.04 13.55
CA ILE A 190 13.99 5.62 14.41
C ILE A 190 15.24 4.70 14.48
N GLY A 191 15.26 3.58 13.72
CA GLY A 191 16.45 2.75 13.53
C GLY A 191 16.81 1.85 14.71
N TYR A 192 15.84 1.51 15.57
CA TYR A 192 16.09 0.72 16.77
C TYR A 192 15.83 -0.79 16.58
N GLN A 193 16.73 -1.63 17.10
CA GLN A 193 16.62 -3.09 17.10
C GLN A 193 15.82 -3.63 18.31
N ILE A 194 14.62 -3.10 18.57
CA ILE A 194 13.73 -3.71 19.58
C ILE A 194 12.92 -4.84 18.95
N SER A 195 12.65 -5.91 19.69
CA SER A 195 11.74 -6.98 19.24
C SER A 195 10.28 -6.57 19.43
N ARG A 196 9.34 -7.18 18.69
CA ARG A 196 7.89 -6.93 18.90
C ARG A 196 7.43 -7.23 20.32
N ALA A 197 7.97 -8.28 20.92
CA ALA A 197 7.68 -8.66 22.30
C ALA A 197 8.27 -7.65 23.29
N GLY A 198 9.50 -7.17 23.03
CA GLY A 198 10.14 -6.11 23.82
C GLY A 198 9.33 -4.81 23.81
N LEU A 199 8.89 -4.36 22.63
CA LEU A 199 8.05 -3.16 22.54
C LEU A 199 6.73 -3.33 23.32
N LYS A 200 6.09 -4.51 23.22
CA LYS A 200 4.84 -4.77 23.94
C LYS A 200 5.04 -4.73 25.47
N ASN A 201 6.13 -5.28 25.96
CA ASN A 201 6.47 -5.25 27.39
C ASN A 201 6.74 -3.82 27.87
N GLU A 202 7.46 -3.01 27.10
CA GLU A 202 7.72 -1.62 27.44
C GLU A 202 6.47 -0.75 27.38
N LEU A 203 5.60 -0.94 26.38
CA LEU A 203 4.31 -0.24 26.33
C LEU A 203 3.43 -0.58 27.55
N ASN A 204 3.42 -1.85 27.97
CA ASN A 204 2.71 -2.25 29.20
C ASN A 204 3.32 -1.61 30.46
N LYS A 205 4.64 -1.51 30.52
CA LYS A 205 5.34 -0.81 31.62
C LYS A 205 4.94 0.66 31.68
N LEU A 206 4.86 1.33 30.53
CA LEU A 206 4.45 2.74 30.43
C LEU A 206 2.97 2.97 30.76
N ILE A 207 2.11 1.96 30.52
CA ILE A 207 0.73 1.96 31.02
C ILE A 207 0.72 1.88 32.55
N ASN A 208 1.53 0.99 33.13
CA ASN A 208 1.66 0.86 34.59
C ASN A 208 2.28 2.11 35.23
N GLU A 209 3.16 2.83 34.52
CA GLU A 209 3.75 4.11 34.94
C GLU A 209 2.80 5.32 34.72
N GLY A 210 1.58 5.10 34.18
CA GLY A 210 0.59 6.16 33.97
C GLY A 210 0.93 7.15 32.84
N GLN A 211 1.84 6.78 31.93
CA GLN A 211 2.24 7.62 30.79
C GLN A 211 1.42 7.30 29.53
N LEU A 212 0.89 6.09 29.44
CA LEU A 212 0.02 5.63 28.36
C LEU A 212 -1.26 5.03 28.93
N GLU A 213 -2.33 5.11 28.16
CA GLU A 213 -3.58 4.39 28.41
C GLU A 213 -3.88 3.49 27.21
N PHE A 214 -4.44 2.31 27.46
CA PHE A 214 -4.84 1.38 26.42
C PHE A 214 -6.37 1.26 26.39
N ILE A 215 -7.00 1.89 25.40
CA ILE A 215 -8.46 1.99 25.25
C ILE A 215 -8.85 1.35 23.93
N ASN A 216 -9.76 0.38 23.95
CA ASN A 216 -10.35 -0.24 22.75
C ASN A 216 -9.31 -0.70 21.70
N GLY A 217 -8.21 -1.29 22.14
CA GLY A 217 -7.17 -1.79 21.23
C GLY A 217 -6.14 -0.75 20.77
N ARG A 218 -6.21 0.49 21.29
CA ARG A 218 -5.35 1.61 20.89
C ARG A 218 -4.66 2.24 22.09
N PHE A 219 -3.47 2.78 21.85
CA PHE A 219 -2.64 3.47 22.84
C PHE A 219 -2.87 4.97 22.77
N TYR A 220 -3.04 5.59 23.93
CA TYR A 220 -3.27 7.01 24.13
C TYR A 220 -2.20 7.57 25.08
N LYS A 221 -1.66 8.76 24.81
CA LYS A 221 -0.66 9.40 25.68
C LYS A 221 -1.34 10.27 26.73
N LEU A 222 -1.12 9.94 27.99
CA LEU A 222 -1.60 10.75 29.11
C LEU A 222 -0.72 12.00 29.27
N ALA A 223 -1.34 13.13 29.61
CA ALA A 223 -0.60 14.34 29.95
C ALA A 223 0.09 14.12 31.31
N ASN A 224 1.42 14.25 31.38
CA ASN A 224 2.17 14.19 32.63
C ASN A 224 1.48 15.02 33.74
N ASN A 225 0.98 14.35 34.77
CA ASN A 225 0.92 14.93 36.11
C ASN A 225 2.30 14.72 36.71
N ASN A 226 3.17 15.73 36.59
CA ASN A 226 4.42 15.74 37.34
C ASN A 226 4.08 15.75 38.84
N HIS A 227 4.47 14.69 39.56
CA HIS A 227 4.83 14.76 40.96
C HIS A 227 6.29 14.35 41.10
#